data_AF-A0A839ZAF4-F1
#
_entry.id   AF-A0A839ZAF4-F1
#
_cell.length_a   1.000
_cell.length_b   1.000
_cell.length_c   1.000
_cell.angle_alpha   90.00
_cell.angle_beta   90.00
_cell.angle_gamma   90.00
#
_symmetry.space_group_name_H-M   'P 1'
#
loop_
_entity.id
_entity.type
_entity.pdbx_description
1 polymer ?
#
loop_
_entity_poly.entity_id
_entity_poly.type
_entity_poly.pdbx_seq_one_letter_code
_entity_poly.pdbx_strand_id
1 'polypeptide(L)'
;MTAAPHLSAPAHLPFFITAPDGTDGLMIAAVVTLIVSVALIGVLFLTLHSLPERMAHKGQKLQFEIVAVLCLLALFTHNHLFWVIALLLAFIDLPDLVSPLNRIARASEAVADISPPDPLPPELPASAPASAQRGASTGGHHA
;
A
#
# COMPACT_ATOMS: atom_id res chain seq x y z
N MET A 1 60.04 -28.77 2.22
CA MET A 1 60.49 -29.67 3.30
C MET A 1 59.25 -30.05 4.09
N THR A 2 58.70 -31.24 3.89
CA THR A 2 57.42 -31.64 4.48
C THR A 2 57.66 -32.09 5.91
N ALA A 3 57.14 -31.35 6.89
CA ALA A 3 57.28 -31.68 8.30
C ALA A 3 56.55 -32.99 8.61
N ALA A 4 57.23 -33.94 9.28
CA ALA A 4 56.63 -35.19 9.71
C ALA A 4 55.55 -34.91 10.77
N PRO A 5 54.36 -35.55 10.71
CA PRO A 5 53.31 -35.34 11.69
C PRO A 5 53.78 -35.83 13.08
N HIS A 6 53.47 -35.05 14.12
CA HIS A 6 53.80 -35.38 15.50
C HIS A 6 52.95 -36.57 15.99
N LEU A 7 53.52 -37.44 16.83
CA LEU A 7 52.86 -38.67 17.32
C LEU A 7 51.51 -38.45 18.02
N SER A 8 51.24 -37.22 18.47
CA SER A 8 49.99 -36.84 19.15
C SER A 8 48.87 -36.39 18.18
N ALA A 9 49.10 -36.43 16.86
CA ALA A 9 48.10 -36.02 15.88
C ALA A 9 46.96 -37.06 15.88
N PRO A 10 45.70 -36.63 16.08
CA PRO A 10 44.58 -37.56 16.12
C PRO A 10 44.47 -38.33 14.80
N ALA A 11 44.56 -39.66 14.87
CA ALA A 11 44.55 -40.56 13.71
C ALA A 11 43.20 -40.59 12.96
N HIS A 12 42.16 -39.96 13.50
CA HIS A 12 40.87 -39.80 12.86
C HIS A 12 40.38 -38.37 13.12
N LEU A 13 40.23 -37.60 12.05
CA LEU A 13 39.49 -36.35 12.09
C LEU A 13 38.05 -36.66 11.68
N PRO A 14 37.05 -36.05 12.36
CA PRO A 14 35.67 -36.22 11.95
C PRO A 14 35.48 -35.68 10.52
N PHE A 15 34.54 -36.27 9.79
CA PHE A 15 34.39 -36.09 8.34
C PHE A 15 34.16 -34.64 7.88
N PHE A 16 33.76 -33.75 8.78
CA PHE A 16 33.49 -32.34 8.52
C PHE A 16 34.68 -31.40 8.76
N ILE A 17 35.83 -31.92 9.23
CA ILE A 17 37.07 -31.16 9.39
C ILE A 17 37.92 -31.32 8.13
N THR A 18 38.18 -30.21 7.46
CA THR A 18 38.92 -30.16 6.20
C THR A 18 40.43 -30.06 6.40
N ALA A 19 41.21 -30.68 5.51
CA ALA A 19 42.66 -30.52 5.47
C ALA A 19 43.06 -29.10 5.03
N PRO A 20 44.28 -28.61 5.33
CA PRO A 20 44.72 -27.24 5.04
C PRO A 20 44.72 -26.84 3.55
N ASP A 21 44.76 -27.82 2.65
CA ASP A 21 44.71 -27.70 1.20
C ASP A 21 43.34 -28.07 0.60
N GLY A 22 42.38 -28.46 1.45
CA GLY A 22 41.03 -28.88 1.06
C GLY A 22 40.00 -27.75 1.11
N THR A 23 38.93 -27.90 0.32
CA THR A 23 37.79 -26.98 0.33
C THR A 23 36.89 -27.23 1.55
N ASP A 24 36.75 -26.21 2.42
CA ASP A 24 35.93 -26.31 3.62
C ASP A 24 34.43 -26.35 3.29
N GLY A 25 33.86 -27.55 3.35
CA GLY A 25 32.45 -27.80 3.09
C GLY A 25 31.52 -27.17 4.11
N LEU A 26 31.92 -27.05 5.38
CA LEU A 26 31.13 -26.38 6.41
C LEU A 26 31.10 -24.86 6.15
N MET A 27 32.23 -24.28 5.75
CA MET A 27 32.28 -22.87 5.35
C MET A 27 31.36 -22.59 4.16
N ILE A 28 31.38 -23.43 3.13
CA ILE A 28 30.48 -23.29 1.97
C ILE A 28 29.02 -23.44 2.40
N ALA A 29 28.70 -24.48 3.18
CA ALA A 29 27.34 -24.70 3.67
C ALA A 29 26.85 -23.52 4.52
N ALA A 30 27.70 -22.95 5.37
CA ALA A 30 27.38 -21.77 6.17
C ALA A 30 27.10 -20.54 5.29
N VAL A 31 27.93 -20.28 4.27
CA VAL A 31 27.73 -19.16 3.33
C VAL A 31 26.43 -19.34 2.54
N VAL A 32 26.16 -20.53 2.02
CA VAL A 32 24.91 -20.83 1.30
C VAL A 32 23.71 -20.65 2.23
N THR A 33 23.79 -21.18 3.45
CA THR A 33 22.73 -21.06 4.45
C THR A 33 22.49 -19.60 4.83
N LEU A 34 23.55 -18.80 4.99
CA LEU A 34 23.44 -17.37 5.27
C LEU A 34 22.71 -16.64 4.13
N ILE A 35 23.13 -16.87 2.88
CA ILE A 35 22.52 -16.24 1.70
C ILE A 35 21.03 -16.62 1.59
N VAL A 36 20.71 -17.91 1.72
CA VAL A 36 19.33 -18.40 1.67
C VAL A 36 18.50 -17.82 2.82
N SER A 37 19.04 -17.78 4.03
CA SER A 37 18.34 -17.24 5.20
C SER A 37 18.05 -15.75 5.04
N VAL A 38 19.03 -14.97 4.59
CA VAL A 38 18.87 -13.53 4.33
C VAL A 38 17.85 -13.30 3.21
N ALA A 39 17.91 -14.07 2.12
CA ALA A 39 16.93 -13.97 1.04
C ALA A 39 15.52 -14.34 1.52
N LEU A 40 15.36 -15.40 2.32
CA LEU A 40 14.09 -15.83 2.87
C LEU A 40 13.50 -14.76 3.79
N ILE A 41 14.31 -14.22 4.72
CA ILE A 41 13.90 -13.14 5.62
C ILE A 41 13.58 -11.87 4.83
N GLY A 42 14.37 -11.54 3.81
CA GLY A 42 14.12 -10.38 2.93
C GLY A 42 12.81 -10.50 2.18
N VAL A 43 12.53 -11.67 1.58
CA VAL A 43 11.25 -11.93 0.90
C VAL A 43 10.09 -11.88 1.90
N LEU A 44 10.25 -12.48 3.09
CA LEU A 44 9.25 -12.42 4.15
C LEU A 44 8.99 -10.97 4.59
N PHE A 45 10.04 -10.17 4.77
CA PHE A 45 9.95 -8.76 5.13
C PHE A 45 9.18 -7.95 4.08
N LEU A 46 9.52 -8.11 2.80
CA LEU A 46 8.82 -7.44 1.69
C LEU A 46 7.36 -7.92 1.56
N THR A 47 7.11 -9.20 1.83
CA THR A 47 5.76 -9.78 1.82
C THR A 47 4.91 -9.23 2.97
N LEU A 48 5.47 -9.15 4.19
CA LEU A 48 4.77 -8.60 5.35
C LEU A 48 4.52 -7.09 5.22
N HIS A 49 5.37 -6.35 4.51
CA HIS A 49 5.15 -4.93 4.21
C HIS A 49 4.10 -4.68 3.13
N SER A 50 3.90 -5.64 2.20
CA SER A 50 2.86 -5.55 1.16
C SER A 50 1.51 -6.15 1.60
N LEU A 51 1.44 -6.85 2.74
CA LEU A 51 0.17 -7.29 3.33
C LEU A 51 -0.78 -6.13 3.69
N PRO A 52 -0.32 -5.04 4.33
CA PRO A 52 -1.13 -3.84 4.55
C PRO A 52 -1.75 -3.26 3.27
N GLU A 53 -1.01 -3.31 2.15
CA GLU A 53 -1.50 -2.87 0.83
C GLU A 53 -2.59 -3.80 0.28
N ARG A 54 -2.44 -5.12 0.41
CA ARG A 54 -3.40 -6.10 -0.14
C ARG A 54 -4.69 -6.20 0.66
N MET A 55 -4.66 -5.96 1.97
CA MET A 55 -5.87 -5.90 2.80
C MET A 55 -6.74 -4.66 2.54
N ALA A 56 -6.24 -3.68 1.78
CA ALA A 56 -6.93 -2.43 1.45
C ALA A 56 -8.16 -2.56 0.54
N HIS A 57 -8.46 -3.74 -0.02
CA HIS A 57 -9.56 -3.91 -0.97
C HIS A 57 -10.94 -4.17 -0.33
N LYS A 58 -11.07 -4.18 1.01
CA LYS A 58 -12.28 -4.70 1.69
C LYS A 58 -13.19 -3.76 2.50
N GLY A 59 -13.00 -2.43 2.55
CA GLY A 59 -14.16 -1.59 3.00
C GLY A 59 -14.04 -0.13 3.47
N GLN A 60 -12.90 0.43 3.85
CA GLN A 60 -12.82 1.84 4.32
C GLN A 60 -11.64 2.63 3.74
N LYS A 61 -11.94 3.54 2.80
CA LYS A 61 -10.92 4.27 2.00
C LYS A 61 -9.88 5.04 2.81
N LEU A 62 -10.25 5.61 3.96
CA LEU A 62 -9.38 6.51 4.74
C LEU A 62 -8.40 5.76 5.67
N GLN A 63 -8.85 4.70 6.35
CA GLN A 63 -7.99 3.88 7.21
C GLN A 63 -6.88 3.20 6.39
N PHE A 64 -7.18 2.79 5.16
CA PHE A 64 -6.22 2.13 4.29
C PHE A 64 -5.14 3.07 3.76
N GLU A 65 -5.48 4.32 3.43
CA GLU A 65 -4.51 5.31 2.97
C GLU A 65 -3.48 5.61 4.08
N ILE A 66 -3.94 5.77 5.32
CA ILE A 66 -3.06 5.99 6.47
C ILE A 66 -2.14 4.80 6.69
N VAL A 67 -2.66 3.57 6.66
CA VAL A 67 -1.89 2.34 6.85
C VAL A 67 -0.83 2.17 5.74
N ALA A 68 -1.18 2.45 4.48
CA ALA A 68 -0.26 2.36 3.35
C ALA A 68 0.87 3.40 3.44
N VAL A 69 0.55 4.66 3.77
CA VAL A 69 1.55 5.71 3.97
C VAL A 69 2.49 5.37 5.13
N LEU A 70 1.96 4.84 6.24
CA LEU A 70 2.79 4.42 7.38
C LEU A 70 3.78 3.30 7.01
N CYS A 71 3.35 2.36 6.19
CA CYS A 71 4.21 1.26 5.72
C CYS A 71 5.31 1.78 4.78
N LEU A 72 4.99 2.71 3.88
CA LEU A 72 5.96 3.38 3.02
C LEU A 72 6.96 4.20 3.85
N LEU A 73 6.48 4.90 4.89
CA LEU A 73 7.32 5.66 5.83
C LEU A 73 8.26 4.73 6.61
N ALA A 74 7.77 3.56 7.05
CA ALA A 74 8.56 2.57 7.77
C ALA A 74 9.73 2.05 6.91
N LEU A 75 9.50 1.84 5.61
CA LEU A 75 10.52 1.39 4.66
C LEU A 75 11.58 2.47 4.39
N PHE A 76 11.15 3.72 4.16
CA PHE A 76 12.08 4.83 3.92
C PHE A 76 12.92 5.14 5.17
N THR A 77 12.30 5.07 6.35
CA THR A 77 12.94 5.46 7.61
C THR A 77 13.68 4.31 8.30
N HIS A 78 13.43 3.05 7.91
CA HIS A 78 13.90 1.85 8.63
C HIS A 78 13.49 1.79 10.12
N ASN A 79 12.46 2.55 10.52
CA ASN A 79 11.95 2.53 11.88
C ASN A 79 10.82 1.50 12.02
N HIS A 80 11.13 0.39 12.71
CA HIS A 80 10.20 -0.72 12.95
C HIS A 80 8.92 -0.31 13.70
N LEU A 81 8.94 0.80 14.45
CA LEU A 81 7.77 1.27 15.18
C LEU A 81 6.61 1.62 14.24
N PHE A 82 6.90 2.26 13.10
CA PHE A 82 5.88 2.58 12.11
C PHE A 82 5.27 1.32 11.48
N TRP A 83 6.08 0.28 11.28
CA TRP A 83 5.60 -0.99 10.77
C TRP A 83 4.71 -1.72 11.79
N VAL A 84 5.10 -1.75 13.07
CA VAL A 84 4.27 -2.34 14.15
C VAL A 84 2.94 -1.61 14.28
N ILE A 85 2.95 -0.27 14.26
CA ILE A 85 1.74 0.53 14.32
C ILE A 85 0.86 0.26 13.09
N ALA A 86 1.43 0.19 11.88
CA ALA A 86 0.68 -0.10 10.66
C ALA A 86 -0.01 -1.47 10.73
N LEU A 87 0.69 -2.50 11.22
CA LEU A 87 0.13 -3.84 11.39
C LEU A 87 -1.01 -3.85 12.42
N LEU A 88 -0.81 -3.16 13.55
CA LEU A 88 -1.81 -3.05 14.61
C LEU A 88 -3.07 -2.32 14.09
N LEU A 89 -2.87 -1.21 13.39
CA LEU A 89 -3.94 -0.39 12.81
C LEU A 89 -4.66 -1.07 11.64
N ALA A 90 -4.03 -2.05 10.99
CA ALA A 90 -4.66 -2.89 9.99
C ALA A 90 -5.51 -4.02 10.60
N PHE A 91 -5.23 -4.43 11.85
CA PHE A 91 -5.97 -5.47 12.56
C PHE A 91 -7.17 -4.94 13.35
N ILE A 92 -7.11 -3.68 13.79
CA ILE A 92 -8.26 -2.98 14.38
C ILE A 92 -9.02 -2.31 13.23
N ASP A 93 -10.31 -2.63 13.03
CA ASP A 93 -11.16 -1.84 12.15
C ASP A 93 -11.44 -0.48 12.81
N LEU A 94 -10.98 0.62 12.19
CA LEU A 94 -11.35 1.95 12.62
C LEU A 94 -12.80 2.19 12.17
N PRO A 95 -13.72 2.59 13.06
CA PRO A 95 -15.07 2.94 12.66
C PRO A 95 -15.04 4.14 11.70
N ASP A 96 -16.03 4.24 10.80
CA ASP A 96 -16.19 5.42 9.93
C ASP A 96 -16.49 6.66 10.81
N LEU A 97 -15.44 7.44 11.11
CA LEU A 97 -15.52 8.65 11.90
C LEU A 97 -16.01 9.86 11.08
N VAL A 98 -16.05 9.75 9.76
CA VAL A 98 -16.45 10.84 8.86
C VAL A 98 -17.97 10.96 8.80
N SER A 99 -18.71 9.85 8.71
CA SER A 99 -20.18 9.87 8.73
C SER A 99 -20.78 10.59 9.96
N PRO A 100 -20.32 10.30 11.20
CA PRO A 100 -20.77 11.02 12.39
C PRO A 100 -20.40 12.51 12.37
N LEU A 101 -19.19 12.86 11.95
CA LEU A 101 -18.73 14.25 11.84
C LEU A 101 -19.57 15.05 10.85
N ASN A 102 -19.91 14.45 9.71
CA ASN A 102 -20.74 15.07 8.69
C ASN A 102 -22.20 15.25 9.17
N ARG A 103 -22.70 14.34 10.02
CA ARG A 103 -24.00 14.53 10.69
C ARG A 103 -23.96 15.70 11.68
N ILE A 104 -22.87 15.89 12.42
CA ILE A 104 -22.71 17.02 13.35
C ILE A 104 -22.63 18.33 12.58
N ALA A 105 -21.87 18.38 11.48
CA ALA A 105 -21.78 19.56 10.62
C ALA A 105 -23.16 19.96 10.06
N ARG A 106 -23.91 18.99 9.50
CA ARG A 106 -25.28 19.25 9.02
C ARG A 106 -26.27 19.62 10.11
N ALA A 107 -26.14 19.03 11.30
CA ALA A 107 -26.96 19.44 12.44
C ALA A 107 -26.63 20.88 12.88
N SER A 108 -25.35 21.28 12.82
CA SER A 108 -24.91 22.65 13.12
C SER A 108 -25.41 23.66 12.09
N GLU A 109 -25.39 23.33 10.80
CA GLU A 109 -25.97 24.16 9.72
C GLU A 109 -27.47 24.35 9.92
N ALA A 110 -28.19 23.28 10.26
CA ALA A 110 -29.62 23.32 10.55
C ALA A 110 -29.95 24.16 11.80
N VAL A 111 -29.11 24.14 12.84
CA VAL A 111 -29.28 24.97 14.05
C VAL A 111 -28.92 26.44 13.78
N ALA A 112 -27.97 26.69 12.88
CA ALA A 112 -27.55 28.03 12.51
C ALA A 112 -28.44 28.71 11.45
N ASP A 113 -29.47 28.03 10.96
CA ASP A 113 -30.37 28.48 9.87
C ASP A 113 -29.62 28.96 8.61
N ILE A 114 -28.43 28.42 8.40
CA ILE A 114 -27.64 28.69 7.20
C ILE A 114 -28.18 27.73 6.14
N SER A 115 -29.23 28.15 5.43
CA SER A 115 -29.78 27.35 4.32
C SER A 115 -28.66 27.00 3.33
N PRO A 116 -28.48 25.72 2.98
CA PRO A 116 -27.63 25.36 1.86
C PRO A 116 -28.09 26.16 0.63
N PRO A 117 -27.19 26.77 -0.16
CA PRO A 117 -27.58 27.38 -1.41
C PRO A 117 -28.33 26.32 -2.23
N ASP A 118 -29.57 26.63 -2.62
CA ASP A 118 -30.39 25.77 -3.47
C ASP A 118 -29.51 25.21 -4.60
N PRO A 119 -29.56 23.89 -4.89
CA PRO A 119 -28.95 23.37 -6.09
C PRO A 119 -29.52 24.19 -7.25
N LEU A 120 -28.68 25.04 -7.84
CA LEU A 120 -29.08 25.83 -8.99
C LEU A 120 -29.73 24.85 -9.97
N PRO A 121 -30.98 25.12 -10.42
CA PRO A 121 -31.64 24.29 -11.41
C PRO A 121 -30.65 24.05 -12.56
N PRO A 122 -30.58 22.83 -13.13
CA PRO A 122 -29.75 22.59 -14.30
C PRO A 122 -30.11 23.67 -15.30
N GLU A 123 -29.14 24.55 -15.57
CA GLU A 123 -29.29 25.70 -16.45
C GLU A 123 -29.81 25.14 -17.77
N LEU A 124 -31.12 25.34 -18.03
CA LEU A 124 -31.71 24.97 -19.30
C LEU A 124 -30.82 25.66 -20.35
N PRO A 125 -30.26 24.91 -21.31
CA PRO A 125 -29.33 25.48 -22.26
C PRO A 125 -29.98 26.70 -22.88
N ALA A 126 -29.31 27.84 -22.68
CA ALA A 126 -29.72 29.15 -23.13
C ALA A 126 -30.31 29.05 -24.54
N SER A 127 -31.56 29.46 -24.64
CA SER A 127 -32.26 29.72 -25.89
C SER A 127 -31.30 30.33 -26.91
N ALA A 128 -30.95 29.55 -27.94
CA ALA A 128 -30.20 30.01 -29.09
C ALA A 128 -30.94 31.20 -29.75
N PRO A 129 -30.25 32.26 -30.17
CA PRO A 129 -30.91 33.38 -30.82
C PRO A 129 -31.19 33.01 -32.28
N ALA A 130 -32.42 32.61 -32.59
CA ALA A 130 -32.90 32.52 -33.97
C ALA A 130 -33.34 33.91 -34.45
N SER A 131 -32.37 34.80 -34.66
CA SER A 131 -32.53 35.95 -35.54
C SER A 131 -32.53 35.46 -36.98
N ALA A 132 -33.66 35.57 -37.69
CA ALA A 132 -33.71 35.99 -39.10
C ALA A 132 -35.12 35.77 -39.68
N GLN A 133 -35.96 36.76 -39.45
CA GLN A 133 -37.07 37.08 -40.32
C GLN A 133 -36.52 37.42 -41.71
N ARG A 134 -36.67 36.52 -42.70
CA ARG A 134 -36.55 36.90 -44.13
C ARG A 134 -37.24 35.90 -45.06
N GLY A 135 -38.44 36.28 -45.50
CA GLY A 135 -38.77 36.25 -46.92
C GLY A 135 -39.51 35.04 -47.48
N ALA A 136 -40.66 35.35 -48.10
CA ALA A 136 -41.28 34.68 -49.25
C ALA A 136 -41.85 33.26 -49.00
N SER A 137 -42.96 32.83 -49.57
CA SER A 137 -44.02 33.38 -50.42
C SER A 137 -44.94 32.18 -50.69
N THR A 138 -46.19 32.43 -51.10
CA THR A 138 -47.02 31.50 -51.89
C THR A 138 -47.67 30.38 -51.06
N GLY A 139 -48.97 30.51 -50.77
CA GLY A 139 -50.03 29.93 -51.60
C GLY A 139 -50.59 28.73 -50.81
N GLY A 140 -51.82 28.69 -50.37
CA GLY A 140 -53.02 28.75 -51.17
C GLY A 140 -53.81 27.45 -50.92
N HIS A 141 -55.09 27.62 -50.64
CA HIS A 141 -56.19 26.70 -51.01
C HIS A 141 -56.48 25.41 -50.22
N HIS A 142 -57.76 25.37 -49.80
CA HIS A 142 -58.72 24.24 -49.89
C HIS A 142 -58.49 23.02 -48.98
N ALA A 143 -59.50 22.34 -48.45
CA ALA A 143 -60.95 22.51 -48.33
C ALA A 143 -61.39 21.48 -47.24
#